data_AF-A0A419KL84-F1
#
_entry.id   AF-A0A419KL84-F1
#
_cell.length_a   1.000
_cell.length_b   1.000
_cell.length_c   1.000
_cell.angle_alpha   90.00
_cell.angle_beta   90.00
_cell.angle_gamma   90.00
#
_symmetry.space_group_name_H-M   'P 1'
#
loop_
_entity.id
_entity.type
_entity.pdbx_description
1 polymer ?
#
loop_
_entity_poly.entity_id
_entity_poly.type
_entity_poly.pdbx_seq_one_letter_code
_entity_poly.pdbx_strand_id
1 'polypeptide(L)'
;MDPLSLVVSTIAISVSGVLSPGPLTASAIAMGAKRRAKGGFLIAFGHMLFEFPYVIIIASLYSTIEFLLKNLIVSYALTFAISFFILFFSYMTVKEGVSIIRSESIRIERDEKYMFNPILVGVALTGLNPYFLLWWLSVGLSLIRASADMGFSFLLLMYVAHIWMDYFWLSLMGLAGEGSVKILKSKGYGLLLVILGAVLILFAINISLETFFNFSFLPF
;
A
#
# COMPACT_ATOMS: atom_id res chain seq x y z
N MET A 1 -11.52 -6.36 -24.93
CA MET A 1 -12.10 -7.17 -23.81
C MET A 1 -13.57 -6.84 -23.71
N ASP A 2 -14.39 -7.75 -23.18
CA ASP A 2 -15.77 -7.41 -22.81
C ASP A 2 -15.79 -6.75 -21.40
N PRO A 3 -16.88 -6.08 -21.00
CA PRO A 3 -16.93 -5.38 -19.71
C PRO A 3 -16.86 -6.31 -18.49
N LEU A 4 -17.37 -7.54 -18.62
CA LEU A 4 -17.39 -8.50 -17.53
C LEU A 4 -15.99 -9.04 -17.23
N SER A 5 -15.26 -9.43 -18.28
CA SER A 5 -13.86 -9.85 -18.20
C SER A 5 -12.98 -8.74 -17.63
N LEU A 6 -13.22 -7.48 -17.98
CA LEU A 6 -12.52 -6.35 -17.37
C LEU A 6 -12.73 -6.32 -15.84
N VAL A 7 -13.98 -6.36 -15.36
CA VAL A 7 -14.27 -6.35 -13.92
C VAL A 7 -13.65 -7.55 -13.20
N VAL A 8 -13.78 -8.75 -13.76
CA VAL A 8 -13.22 -9.97 -13.17
C VAL A 8 -11.69 -9.91 -13.11
N SER A 9 -11.03 -9.49 -14.19
CA SER A 9 -9.58 -9.30 -14.22
C SER A 9 -9.14 -8.24 -13.24
N THR A 10 -9.85 -7.11 -13.15
CA THR A 10 -9.56 -6.06 -12.17
C THR A 10 -9.62 -6.59 -10.77
N ILE A 11 -10.70 -7.27 -10.38
CA ILE A 11 -10.83 -7.85 -9.04
C ILE A 11 -9.69 -8.85 -8.77
N ALA A 12 -9.49 -9.81 -9.67
CA ALA A 12 -8.48 -10.85 -9.51
C ALA A 12 -7.06 -10.29 -9.35
N ILE A 13 -6.70 -9.29 -10.16
CA ILE A 13 -5.39 -8.64 -10.12
C ILE A 13 -5.25 -7.76 -8.88
N SER A 14 -6.29 -7.00 -8.53
CA SER A 14 -6.25 -6.05 -7.41
C SER A 14 -6.11 -6.73 -6.06
N VAL A 15 -6.58 -7.97 -5.91
CA VAL A 15 -6.33 -8.78 -4.69
C VAL A 15 -4.85 -8.82 -4.33
N SER A 16 -3.94 -8.81 -5.32
CA SER A 16 -2.49 -8.80 -5.08
C SER A 16 -1.99 -7.49 -4.42
N GLY A 17 -2.67 -6.37 -4.68
CA GLY A 17 -2.33 -5.05 -4.12
C GLY A 17 -3.07 -4.76 -2.83
N VAL A 18 -4.40 -4.89 -2.86
CA VAL A 18 -5.32 -4.48 -1.77
C VAL A 18 -5.05 -5.25 -0.47
N LEU A 19 -4.80 -6.56 -0.55
CA LEU A 19 -4.63 -7.42 0.62
C LEU A 19 -3.20 -7.40 1.19
N SER A 20 -2.31 -6.58 0.62
CA SER A 20 -0.91 -6.55 1.06
C SER A 20 -0.77 -5.97 2.48
N PRO A 21 -0.09 -6.68 3.40
CA PRO A 21 0.18 -6.15 4.73
C PRO A 21 1.19 -5.00 4.63
N GLY A 22 0.82 -3.81 5.12
CA GLY A 22 1.67 -2.62 5.01
C GLY A 22 1.27 -1.48 5.94
N PRO A 23 1.94 -0.32 5.83
CA PRO A 23 1.70 0.87 6.67
C PRO A 23 0.24 1.29 6.75
N LEU A 24 -0.44 1.27 5.60
CA LEU A 24 -1.82 1.71 5.46
C LEU A 24 -2.78 0.76 6.20
N THR A 25 -2.60 -0.55 6.01
CA THR A 25 -3.32 -1.61 6.72
C THR A 25 -3.08 -1.56 8.23
N ALA A 26 -1.83 -1.39 8.68
CA ALA A 26 -1.48 -1.26 10.09
C ALA A 26 -2.14 -0.01 10.72
N SER A 27 -2.14 1.10 9.99
CA SER A 27 -2.80 2.34 10.42
C SER A 27 -4.32 2.18 10.50
N ALA A 28 -4.93 1.40 9.59
CA ALA A 28 -6.36 1.07 9.64
C ALA A 28 -6.71 0.27 10.90
N ILE A 29 -5.89 -0.72 11.27
CA ILE A 29 -6.04 -1.48 12.53
C ILE A 29 -5.88 -0.56 13.74
N ALA A 30 -4.83 0.27 13.77
CA ALA A 30 -4.54 1.17 14.90
C ALA A 30 -5.63 2.23 15.10
N MET A 31 -6.14 2.82 14.01
CA MET A 31 -7.27 3.75 14.07
C MET A 31 -8.59 3.03 14.38
N GLY A 32 -8.74 1.79 13.91
CA GLY A 32 -9.85 0.90 14.17
C GLY A 32 -10.03 0.55 15.65
N ALA A 33 -8.91 0.38 16.38
CA ALA A 33 -8.91 0.17 17.83
C ALA A 33 -9.70 1.22 18.63
N LYS A 34 -9.85 2.45 18.09
CA LYS A 34 -10.60 3.54 18.73
C LYS A 34 -11.88 3.93 17.99
N ARG A 35 -11.87 3.90 16.65
CA ARG A 35 -12.97 4.36 15.79
C ARG A 35 -13.69 3.23 15.05
N ARG A 36 -13.39 1.97 15.38
CA ARG A 36 -13.97 0.75 14.76
C ARG A 36 -13.82 0.79 13.24
N ALA A 37 -14.78 0.22 12.49
CA ALA A 37 -14.84 0.31 11.02
C ALA A 37 -14.64 1.74 10.49
N LYS A 38 -15.14 2.76 11.20
CA LYS A 38 -15.08 4.16 10.76
C LYS A 38 -13.64 4.67 10.65
N GLY A 39 -12.71 4.14 11.47
CA GLY A 39 -11.29 4.47 11.38
C GLY A 39 -10.69 3.99 10.05
N GLY A 40 -10.92 2.73 9.71
CA GLY A 40 -10.49 2.13 8.44
C GLY A 40 -11.14 2.77 7.22
N PHE A 41 -12.45 3.03 7.29
CA PHE A 41 -13.20 3.70 6.22
C PHE A 41 -12.64 5.11 5.90
N LEU A 42 -12.31 5.90 6.93
CA LEU A 42 -11.75 7.24 6.73
C LEU A 42 -10.33 7.20 6.14
N ILE A 43 -9.55 6.16 6.46
CA ILE A 43 -8.25 5.93 5.83
C ILE A 43 -8.43 5.54 4.36
N ALA A 44 -9.38 4.64 4.05
CA ALA A 44 -9.72 4.27 2.67
C ALA A 44 -10.18 5.48 1.85
N PHE A 45 -10.94 6.39 2.46
CA PHE A 45 -11.30 7.66 1.83
C PHE A 45 -10.07 8.52 1.52
N GLY A 46 -9.14 8.67 2.47
CA GLY A 46 -7.87 9.36 2.23
C GLY A 46 -7.01 8.70 1.14
N HIS A 47 -6.98 7.37 1.10
CA HIS A 47 -6.33 6.59 0.06
C HIS A 47 -6.89 6.91 -1.33
N MET A 48 -8.22 6.83 -1.49
CA MET A 48 -8.93 7.18 -2.72
C MET A 48 -8.63 8.61 -3.17
N LEU A 49 -8.56 9.59 -2.25
CA LEU A 49 -8.28 10.99 -2.59
C LEU A 49 -6.92 11.19 -3.27
N PHE A 50 -5.93 10.34 -2.95
CA PHE A 50 -4.64 10.36 -3.64
C PHE A 50 -4.66 9.49 -4.89
N GLU A 51 -5.18 8.28 -4.76
CA GLU A 51 -5.18 7.28 -5.82
C GLU A 51 -5.96 7.73 -7.04
N PHE A 52 -7.18 8.25 -6.88
CA PHE A 52 -8.03 8.57 -8.02
C PHE A 52 -7.36 9.61 -8.95
N PRO A 53 -6.84 10.75 -8.47
CA PRO A 53 -6.04 11.65 -9.30
C PRO A 53 -4.82 10.96 -9.93
N TYR A 54 -4.14 10.09 -9.19
CA TYR A 54 -2.97 9.37 -9.67
C TYR A 54 -3.30 8.43 -10.86
N VAL A 55 -4.37 7.66 -10.75
CA VAL A 55 -4.86 6.78 -11.82
C VAL A 55 -5.27 7.58 -13.06
N ILE A 56 -5.93 8.72 -12.88
CA ILE A 56 -6.31 9.60 -14.01
C ILE A 56 -5.08 10.18 -14.70
N ILE A 57 -4.05 10.59 -13.95
CA ILE A 57 -2.77 11.06 -14.50
C ILE A 57 -2.08 9.95 -15.29
N ILE A 58 -2.00 8.73 -14.74
CA ILE A 58 -1.42 7.59 -15.44
C ILE A 58 -2.20 7.28 -16.72
N ALA A 59 -3.53 7.22 -16.65
CA ALA A 59 -4.39 6.95 -17.80
C ALA A 59 -4.23 8.00 -18.91
N SER A 60 -3.99 9.27 -18.56
CA SER A 60 -3.79 10.35 -19.53
C SER A 60 -2.40 10.32 -20.17
N LEU A 61 -1.42 9.70 -19.50
CA LEU A 61 0.00 9.73 -19.90
C LEU A 61 0.59 8.34 -20.17
N TYR A 62 -0.24 7.28 -20.22
CA TYR A 62 0.25 5.90 -20.17
C TYR A 62 1.28 5.58 -21.27
N SER A 63 1.09 6.10 -22.49
CA SER A 63 2.02 5.92 -23.61
C SER A 63 3.38 6.59 -23.38
N THR A 64 3.38 7.78 -22.77
CA THR A 64 4.61 8.50 -22.39
C THR A 64 5.28 7.84 -21.19
N ILE A 65 4.51 7.38 -20.21
CA ILE A 65 5.01 6.64 -19.04
C ILE A 65 5.69 5.34 -19.49
N GLU A 66 5.07 4.54 -20.36
CA GLU A 66 5.69 3.32 -20.90
C GLU A 66 7.01 3.62 -21.62
N PHE A 67 7.09 4.73 -22.35
CA PHE A 67 8.33 5.16 -23.00
C PHE A 67 9.40 5.61 -21.99
N LEU A 68 9.02 6.38 -20.97
CA LEU A 68 9.93 6.87 -19.92
C LEU A 68 10.43 5.74 -19.02
N LEU A 69 9.58 4.76 -18.69
CA LEU A 69 9.99 3.59 -17.90
C LEU A 69 10.99 2.70 -18.64
N LYS A 70 11.01 2.71 -19.98
CA LYS A 70 12.06 2.06 -20.78
C LYS A 70 13.41 2.77 -20.70
N ASN A 71 13.45 4.01 -20.21
CA ASN A 71 14.70 4.74 -20.01
C ASN A 71 15.41 4.25 -18.74
N LEU A 72 16.62 3.73 -18.92
CA LEU A 72 17.47 3.22 -17.83
C LEU A 72 17.67 4.24 -16.69
N ILE A 73 17.85 5.53 -17.01
CA ILE A 73 18.10 6.57 -16.01
C ILE A 73 16.86 6.79 -15.13
N VAL A 74 15.67 6.81 -15.75
CA VAL A 74 14.40 6.99 -15.04
C VAL A 74 14.13 5.77 -14.16
N SER A 75 14.32 4.56 -14.68
CA SER A 75 14.17 3.33 -13.92
C SER A 75 15.12 3.28 -12.72
N TYR A 76 16.38 3.68 -12.89
CA TYR A 76 17.37 3.70 -11.81
C TYR A 76 17.05 4.74 -10.74
N ALA A 77 16.66 5.95 -11.13
CA ALA A 77 16.27 7.00 -10.21
C ALA A 77 15.02 6.61 -9.40
N LEU A 78 14.04 5.99 -10.05
CA LEU A 78 12.83 5.52 -9.40
C LEU A 78 13.18 4.39 -8.42
N THR A 79 13.90 3.35 -8.86
CA THR A 79 14.32 2.24 -7.98
C THR A 79 15.10 2.74 -6.77
N PHE A 80 16.00 3.70 -6.94
CA PHE A 80 16.72 4.28 -5.81
C PHE A 80 15.78 4.96 -4.80
N ALA A 81 14.86 5.81 -5.27
CA ALA A 81 13.88 6.48 -4.41
C ALA A 81 12.98 5.47 -3.67
N ILE A 82 12.58 4.40 -4.36
CA ILE A 82 11.75 3.31 -3.82
C ILE A 82 12.49 2.55 -2.74
N SER A 83 13.69 2.06 -3.04
CA SER A 83 14.50 1.28 -2.10
C SER A 83 14.82 2.10 -0.87
N PHE A 84 15.15 3.38 -1.02
CA PHE A 84 15.38 4.29 0.10
C PHE A 84 14.15 4.40 1.01
N PHE A 85 12.96 4.62 0.44
CA PHE A 85 11.73 4.72 1.22
C PHE A 85 11.36 3.40 1.90
N ILE A 86 11.46 2.25 1.21
CA ILE A 86 11.18 0.93 1.80
C ILE A 86 12.12 0.65 2.97
N LEU A 87 13.41 0.98 2.85
CA LEU A 87 14.38 0.82 3.93
C LEU A 87 14.06 1.73 5.12
N PHE A 88 13.70 2.99 4.87
CA PHE A 88 13.27 3.92 5.92
C PHE A 88 12.02 3.40 6.66
N PHE A 89 11.00 2.98 5.91
CA PHE A 89 9.76 2.48 6.48
C PHE A 89 9.96 1.16 7.23
N SER A 90 10.78 0.26 6.68
CA SER A 90 11.18 -0.97 7.36
C SER A 90 11.90 -0.69 8.68
N TYR A 91 12.88 0.24 8.69
CA TYR A 91 13.58 0.62 9.92
C TYR A 91 12.61 1.09 11.00
N MET A 92 11.64 1.95 10.65
CA MET A 92 10.61 2.41 11.58
C MET A 92 9.75 1.25 12.10
N THR A 93 9.35 0.34 11.22
CA THR A 93 8.53 -0.85 11.55
C THR A 93 9.27 -1.81 12.49
N VAL A 94 10.54 -2.10 12.21
CA VAL A 94 11.39 -2.97 13.06
C VAL A 94 11.64 -2.29 14.41
N LYS A 95 11.96 -1.00 14.42
CA LYS A 95 12.19 -0.23 15.65
C LYS A 95 10.97 -0.28 16.58
N GLU A 96 9.77 -0.12 16.02
CA GLU A 96 8.52 -0.22 16.75
C GLU A 96 8.27 -1.66 17.26
N GLY A 97 8.47 -2.67 16.42
CA GLY A 97 8.36 -4.08 16.82
C GLY A 97 9.30 -4.46 17.95
N VAL A 98 10.57 -4.03 17.88
CA VAL A 98 11.59 -4.25 18.94
C VAL A 98 11.19 -3.54 20.23
N SER A 99 10.66 -2.31 20.16
CA SER A 99 10.16 -1.58 21.33
C SER A 99 9.04 -2.33 22.03
N ILE A 100 8.09 -2.90 21.27
CA ILE A 100 6.96 -3.69 21.77
C ILE A 100 7.43 -5.00 22.42
N ILE A 101 8.44 -5.68 21.85
CA ILE A 101 9.01 -6.91 22.42
C ILE A 101 9.77 -6.64 23.73
N ARG A 102 10.51 -5.52 23.79
CA ARG A 102 11.36 -5.15 24.94
C ARG A 102 10.59 -4.55 26.12
N SER A 103 9.37 -4.06 25.90
CA SER A 103 8.55 -3.50 26.97
C SER A 103 7.78 -4.58 27.73
N GLU A 104 7.95 -4.67 29.05
CA GLU A 104 7.12 -5.52 29.93
C GLU A 104 5.72 -4.93 30.19
N SER A 105 5.49 -3.67 29.85
CA SER A 105 4.16 -3.08 29.92
C SER A 105 4.03 -1.94 28.92
N ILE A 106 3.30 -2.16 27.84
CA ILE A 106 2.86 -1.07 26.99
C ILE A 106 1.75 -0.33 27.74
N ARG A 107 2.15 0.62 28.59
CA ARG A 107 1.39 1.84 28.78
C ARG A 107 1.50 2.59 27.46
N ILE A 108 0.51 2.38 26.58
CA ILE A 108 0.16 3.42 25.62
C ILE A 108 -0.28 4.56 26.54
N GLU A 109 0.63 5.50 26.83
CA GLU A 109 0.19 6.79 27.34
C GLU A 109 -0.85 7.26 26.35
N ARG A 110 -2.09 7.36 26.86
CA ARG A 110 -3.23 7.87 26.12
C ARG A 110 -2.99 9.36 25.94
N ASP A 111 -2.01 9.73 25.13
CA ASP A 111 -1.88 11.11 24.73
C ASP A 111 -2.88 11.31 23.60
N GLU A 112 -4.08 11.73 24.00
CA GLU A 112 -5.21 12.08 23.13
C GLU A 112 -4.85 13.21 22.14
N LYS A 113 -3.66 13.79 22.27
CA LYS A 113 -3.24 15.05 21.67
C LYS A 113 -2.56 14.93 20.29
N TYR A 114 -2.13 13.74 19.87
CA TYR A 114 -1.35 13.55 18.62
C TYR A 114 -1.91 12.49 17.66
N MET A 115 -3.23 12.29 17.65
CA MET A 115 -3.83 11.42 16.65
C MET A 115 -3.96 12.15 15.31
N PHE A 116 -3.10 11.81 14.35
CA PHE A 116 -3.19 12.31 12.98
C PHE A 116 -4.59 12.02 12.39
N ASN A 117 -5.09 12.96 11.59
CA ASN A 117 -6.37 12.81 10.90
C ASN A 117 -6.31 11.56 10.00
N PRO A 118 -7.21 10.56 10.16
CA PRO A 118 -7.15 9.31 9.39
C PRO A 118 -7.20 9.52 7.87
N ILE A 119 -7.85 10.59 7.40
CA ILE A 119 -7.85 10.94 5.98
C ILE A 119 -6.44 11.37 5.54
N LEU A 120 -5.77 12.24 6.32
CA LEU A 120 -4.39 12.66 6.03
C LEU A 120 -3.42 11.48 6.09
N VAL A 121 -3.62 10.56 7.04
CA VAL A 121 -2.85 9.30 7.10
C VAL A 121 -3.05 8.48 5.83
N GLY A 122 -4.29 8.33 5.36
CA GLY A 122 -4.61 7.67 4.10
C GLY A 122 -3.89 8.31 2.90
N VAL A 123 -3.99 9.63 2.74
CA VAL A 123 -3.32 10.37 1.66
C VAL A 123 -1.80 10.20 1.73
N ALA A 124 -1.21 10.47 2.90
CA ALA A 124 0.25 10.49 3.06
C ALA A 124 0.85 9.10 2.90
N LEU A 125 0.28 8.07 3.54
CA LEU A 125 0.78 6.70 3.42
C LEU A 125 0.53 6.10 2.04
N THR A 126 -0.40 6.63 1.26
CA THR A 126 -0.60 6.20 -0.13
C THR A 126 0.39 6.88 -1.05
N GLY A 127 0.46 8.22 -0.98
CA GLY A 127 1.30 9.01 -1.87
C GLY A 127 2.80 8.90 -1.60
N LEU A 128 3.19 8.54 -0.37
CA LEU A 128 4.58 8.26 -0.03
C LEU A 128 4.94 6.78 -0.17
N ASN A 129 3.98 5.90 -0.47
CA ASN A 129 4.26 4.46 -0.57
C ASN A 129 4.73 4.08 -1.98
N PRO A 130 6.02 3.81 -2.18
CA PRO A 130 6.58 3.48 -3.48
C PRO A 130 6.02 2.18 -4.04
N TYR A 131 5.69 1.22 -3.19
CA TYR A 131 5.11 -0.06 -3.63
C TYR A 131 3.74 0.19 -4.28
N PHE A 132 2.91 1.03 -3.65
CA PHE A 132 1.59 1.39 -4.20
C PHE A 132 1.74 2.14 -5.53
N LEU A 133 2.61 3.15 -5.58
CA LEU A 133 2.84 3.93 -6.81
C LEU A 133 3.33 3.03 -7.95
N LEU A 134 4.31 2.16 -7.67
CA LEU A 134 4.83 1.23 -8.66
C LEU A 134 3.83 0.18 -9.10
N TRP A 135 3.00 -0.33 -8.19
CA TRP A 135 2.00 -1.33 -8.54
C TRP A 135 1.08 -0.79 -9.64
N TRP A 136 0.65 0.46 -9.53
CA TRP A 136 -0.13 1.14 -10.57
C TRP A 136 0.66 1.42 -11.85
N LEU A 137 1.98 1.61 -11.78
CA LEU A 137 2.86 1.78 -12.93
C LEU A 137 3.33 0.46 -13.57
N SER A 138 3.01 -0.69 -12.97
CA SER A 138 3.41 -2.02 -13.44
C SER A 138 2.19 -2.89 -13.71
N VAL A 139 1.75 -3.64 -12.70
CA VAL A 139 0.60 -4.56 -12.79
C VAL A 139 -0.69 -3.79 -13.11
N GLY A 140 -0.94 -2.69 -12.39
CA GLY A 140 -2.10 -1.83 -12.60
C GLY A 140 -2.10 -1.08 -13.93
N LEU A 141 -0.92 -0.87 -14.53
CA LEU A 141 -0.82 -0.18 -15.83
C LEU A 141 -1.51 -0.99 -16.93
N SER A 142 -1.44 -2.31 -16.86
CA SER A 142 -2.14 -3.20 -17.79
C SER A 142 -3.68 -3.05 -17.71
N LEU A 143 -4.23 -2.86 -16.50
CA LEU A 143 -5.66 -2.62 -16.27
C LEU A 143 -6.07 -1.23 -16.76
N ILE A 144 -5.27 -0.21 -16.48
CA ILE A 144 -5.50 1.16 -16.96
C ILE A 144 -5.53 1.18 -18.48
N ARG A 145 -4.55 0.55 -19.14
CA ARG A 145 -4.48 0.47 -20.59
C ARG A 145 -5.68 -0.26 -21.18
N ALA A 146 -5.95 -1.47 -20.70
CA ALA A 146 -7.07 -2.28 -21.21
C ALA A 146 -8.42 -1.57 -21.08
N SER A 147 -8.64 -0.85 -19.98
CA SER A 147 -9.86 -0.09 -19.76
C SER A 147 -9.91 1.23 -20.53
N ALA A 148 -8.79 1.95 -20.64
CA ALA A 148 -8.70 3.20 -21.41
C ALA A 148 -8.88 2.97 -22.92
N ASP A 149 -8.34 1.88 -23.47
CA ASP A 149 -8.51 1.50 -24.88
C ASP A 149 -9.99 1.18 -25.21
N MET A 150 -10.78 0.76 -24.22
CA MET A 150 -12.23 0.55 -24.36
C MET A 150 -13.04 1.86 -24.22
N GLY A 151 -12.45 2.91 -23.63
CA GLY A 151 -13.02 4.24 -23.46
C GLY A 151 -13.11 4.68 -21.99
N PHE A 152 -13.23 5.99 -21.78
CA PHE A 152 -13.18 6.61 -20.44
C PHE A 152 -14.21 6.05 -19.45
N SER A 153 -15.40 5.67 -19.91
CA SER A 153 -16.42 5.05 -19.05
C SER A 153 -15.97 3.70 -18.48
N PHE A 154 -15.18 2.93 -19.25
CA PHE A 154 -14.64 1.65 -18.81
C PHE A 154 -13.45 1.82 -17.87
N LEU A 155 -12.67 2.90 -18.00
CA LEU A 155 -11.68 3.29 -17.00
C LEU A 155 -12.32 3.56 -15.64
N LEU A 156 -13.45 4.29 -15.61
CA LEU A 156 -14.19 4.52 -14.38
C LEU A 156 -14.79 3.22 -13.82
N LEU A 157 -15.33 2.35 -14.68
CA LEU A 157 -15.83 1.03 -14.27
C LEU A 157 -14.72 0.17 -13.63
N MET A 158 -13.55 0.13 -14.26
CA MET A 158 -12.35 -0.53 -13.75
C MET A 158 -11.97 0.05 -12.38
N TYR A 159 -11.89 1.38 -12.27
CA TYR A 159 -11.51 2.03 -11.02
C TYR A 159 -12.51 1.74 -9.89
N VAL A 160 -13.82 1.79 -10.17
CA VAL A 160 -14.87 1.43 -9.20
C VAL A 160 -14.75 -0.03 -8.78
N ALA A 161 -14.46 -0.94 -9.71
CA ALA A 161 -14.24 -2.36 -9.44
C ALA A 161 -12.95 -2.63 -8.64
N HIS A 162 -12.00 -1.70 -8.61
CA HIS A 162 -10.80 -1.72 -7.77
C HIS A 162 -11.10 -1.18 -6.36
N ILE A 163 -11.48 0.09 -6.28
CA ILE A 163 -11.48 0.87 -5.03
C ILE A 163 -12.41 0.31 -3.95
N TRP A 164 -13.52 -0.34 -4.32
CA TRP A 164 -14.43 -0.94 -3.33
C TRP A 164 -13.72 -1.98 -2.45
N MET A 165 -12.70 -2.66 -2.99
CA MET A 165 -11.92 -3.63 -2.23
C MET A 165 -11.06 -2.95 -1.18
N ASP A 166 -10.50 -1.76 -1.44
CA ASP A 166 -9.75 -0.99 -0.43
C ASP A 166 -10.66 -0.54 0.71
N TYR A 167 -11.85 -0.04 0.38
CA TYR A 167 -12.86 0.30 1.38
C TYR A 167 -13.25 -0.93 2.21
N PHE A 168 -13.47 -2.07 1.56
CA PHE A 168 -13.82 -3.32 2.24
C PHE A 168 -12.68 -3.77 3.16
N TRP A 169 -11.46 -3.90 2.63
CA TRP A 169 -10.31 -4.40 3.37
C TRP A 169 -9.91 -3.49 4.52
N LEU A 170 -9.74 -2.19 4.29
CA LEU A 170 -9.33 -1.26 5.34
C LEU A 170 -10.40 -1.09 6.42
N SER A 171 -11.69 -1.12 6.05
CA SER A 171 -12.78 -1.12 7.04
C SER A 171 -12.83 -2.43 7.84
N LEU A 172 -12.61 -3.58 7.19
CA LEU A 172 -12.50 -4.88 7.85
C LEU A 172 -11.33 -4.92 8.83
N MET A 173 -10.17 -4.38 8.45
CA MET A 173 -9.00 -4.26 9.32
C MET A 173 -9.25 -3.28 10.46
N GLY A 174 -10.00 -2.21 10.21
CA GLY A 174 -10.49 -1.30 11.25
C GLY A 174 -11.41 -2.00 12.27
N LEU A 175 -12.28 -2.90 11.82
CA LEU A 175 -13.10 -3.76 12.70
C LEU A 175 -12.26 -4.77 13.47
N ALA A 176 -11.30 -5.42 12.81
CA ALA A 176 -10.36 -6.32 13.47
C ALA A 176 -9.54 -5.60 14.56
N GLY A 177 -9.24 -4.31 14.36
CA GLY A 177 -8.65 -3.40 15.34
C GLY A 177 -9.40 -3.30 16.67
N GLU A 178 -10.74 -3.32 16.63
CA GLU A 178 -11.62 -3.21 17.79
C GLU A 178 -11.45 -4.38 18.78
N GLY A 179 -11.23 -5.60 18.26
CA GLY A 179 -10.99 -6.81 19.06
C GLY A 179 -9.52 -7.08 19.41
N SER A 180 -8.59 -6.42 18.69
CA SER A 180 -7.15 -6.73 18.74
C SER A 180 -6.32 -5.81 19.63
N VAL A 181 -6.92 -4.89 20.38
CA VAL A 181 -6.21 -4.01 21.35
C VAL A 181 -5.36 -4.80 22.37
N LYS A 182 -5.77 -6.03 22.73
CA LYS A 182 -4.94 -6.94 23.54
C LYS A 182 -3.80 -7.60 22.75
N ILE A 183 -4.02 -7.88 21.45
CA ILE A 183 -3.03 -8.50 20.54
C ILE A 183 -1.95 -7.49 20.16
N LEU A 184 -2.30 -6.22 19.92
CA LEU A 184 -1.37 -5.11 19.62
C LEU A 184 -0.37 -4.84 20.75
N LYS A 185 -0.70 -5.28 21.98
CA LYS A 185 0.20 -5.20 23.15
C LYS A 185 1.02 -6.47 23.36
N SER A 186 0.79 -7.50 22.57
CA SER A 186 1.46 -8.79 22.73
C SER A 186 2.85 -8.77 22.10
N LYS A 187 3.78 -9.50 22.71
CA LYS A 187 5.11 -9.75 22.11
C LYS A 187 5.01 -10.38 20.71
N GLY A 188 3.92 -11.10 20.42
CA GLY A 188 3.62 -11.67 19.10
C GLY A 188 3.39 -10.61 18.01
N TYR A 189 2.73 -9.49 18.33
CA TYR A 189 2.57 -8.38 17.39
C TYR A 189 3.90 -7.67 17.12
N GLY A 190 4.72 -7.47 18.17
CA GLY A 190 6.08 -6.95 17.99
C GLY A 190 6.94 -7.86 17.10
N LEU A 191 6.85 -9.18 17.27
CA LEU A 191 7.54 -10.16 16.43
C LEU A 191 7.05 -10.10 14.97
N LEU A 192 5.73 -10.00 14.76
CA LEU A 192 5.13 -9.82 13.44
C LEU A 192 5.68 -8.58 12.72
N LEU A 193 5.77 -7.44 13.42
CA LEU A 193 6.33 -6.21 12.85
C LEU A 193 7.81 -6.35 12.49
N VAL A 194 8.61 -7.03 13.32
CA VAL A 194 10.02 -7.30 13.01
C VAL A 194 10.15 -8.20 11.77
N ILE A 195 9.33 -9.25 11.67
CA ILE A 195 9.31 -10.14 10.49
C ILE A 195 8.91 -9.37 9.23
N LEU A 196 7.85 -8.55 9.30
CA LEU A 196 7.38 -7.75 8.17
C LEU A 196 8.45 -6.74 7.72
N GLY A 197 9.09 -6.05 8.67
CA GLY A 197 10.20 -5.15 8.37
C GLY A 197 11.38 -5.88 7.71
N ALA A 198 11.74 -7.07 8.19
CA ALA A 198 12.80 -7.89 7.57
C ALA A 198 12.45 -8.31 6.14
N VAL A 199 11.20 -8.71 5.89
CA VAL A 199 10.70 -9.02 4.54
C VAL A 199 10.79 -7.81 3.62
N LEU A 200 10.40 -6.61 4.10
CA LEU A 200 10.52 -5.37 3.33
C LEU A 200 11.98 -5.02 2.97
N ILE A 201 12.94 -5.31 3.86
CA ILE A 201 14.38 -5.15 3.56
C ILE A 201 14.78 -6.09 2.42
N LEU A 202 14.36 -7.36 2.46
CA LEU A 202 14.65 -8.32 1.39
C LEU A 202 14.09 -7.86 0.04
N PHE A 203 12.87 -7.31 0.01
CA PHE A 203 12.29 -6.71 -1.19
C PHE A 203 13.11 -5.52 -1.70
N ALA A 204 13.51 -4.59 -0.83
CA ALA A 204 14.32 -3.44 -1.22
C ALA A 204 15.67 -3.87 -1.82
N ILE A 205 16.29 -4.90 -1.24
CA ILE A 205 17.54 -5.47 -1.77
C ILE A 205 17.29 -6.13 -3.12
N ASN A 206 16.24 -6.94 -3.28
CA ASN A 206 15.94 -7.63 -4.53
C ASN A 206 15.71 -6.66 -5.69
N ILE A 207 14.84 -5.66 -5.51
CA ILE A 207 14.54 -4.67 -6.56
C ILE A 207 15.79 -3.86 -6.94
N SER A 208 16.65 -3.57 -5.95
CA SER A 208 17.93 -2.89 -6.21
C SER A 208 18.88 -3.79 -7.00
N LEU A 209 19.01 -5.07 -6.65
CA LEU A 209 19.88 -6.01 -7.36
C LEU A 209 19.38 -6.30 -8.78
N GLU A 210 18.08 -6.43 -8.96
CA GLU A 210 17.48 -6.64 -10.27
C GLU A 210 17.71 -5.43 -11.17
N THR A 211 17.47 -4.22 -10.65
CA THR A 211 17.62 -3.00 -11.46
C THR A 211 19.08 -2.66 -11.76
N PHE A 212 19.99 -2.75 -10.77
CA PHE A 212 21.38 -2.29 -10.94
C PHE A 212 22.33 -3.37 -11.44
N PHE A 213 22.04 -4.65 -11.16
CA PHE A 213 22.93 -5.78 -11.45
C PHE A 213 22.26 -6.86 -12.30
N ASN A 214 21.00 -6.67 -12.73
CA ASN A 214 20.22 -7.63 -13.50
C ASN A 214 20.16 -9.02 -12.84
N PHE A 215 20.12 -9.04 -11.50
CA PHE A 215 20.13 -10.24 -10.67
C PHE A 215 18.96 -10.20 -9.69
N SER A 216 18.04 -11.17 -9.79
CA SER A 216 16.96 -11.38 -8.82
C SER A 216 17.20 -12.69 -8.08
N PHE A 217 17.07 -12.67 -6.75
CA PHE A 217 17.14 -13.88 -5.90
C PHE A 217 15.77 -14.28 -5.36
N LEU A 218 14.75 -13.43 -5.53
CA LEU A 218 13.36 -13.80 -5.36
C LEU A 218 12.82 -14.35 -6.69
N PRO A 219 11.94 -15.36 -6.65
CA PRO A 219 11.47 -16.05 -7.87
C PRO A 219 10.46 -15.25 -8.71
N PHE A 220 10.29 -13.96 -8.43
CA PHE A 220 9.33 -13.05 -9.04
C PHE A 220 9.94 -11.68 -9.27
#